data_AF-A0AAE4A3T5-F1
#
_entry.id   AF-A0AAE4A3T5-F1
#
_cell.length_a   1.000
_cell.length_b   1.000
_cell.length_c   1.000
_cell.angle_alpha   90.00
_cell.angle_beta   90.00
_cell.angle_gamma   90.00
#
_symmetry.space_group_name_H-M   'P 1'
#
loop_
_entity.id
_entity.type
_entity.pdbx_description
1 polymer ?
#
loop_
_entity_poly.entity_id
_entity_poly.type
_entity_poly.pdbx_seq_one_letter_code
_entity_poly.pdbx_strand_id
1 'polypeptide(L)'
;MSAASQPTGALDGELAEAIARRVAELVAPRPPAPLLTAEQVAAMLQVRAEWVYEHAAELGALRLGGGARGRLRFDAEQVRERLRGPAAAADRPAPAAGPTARPRRRRPRTGETPLLRVGPKR
;
A
#
# COMPACT_ATOMS: atom_id res chain seq x y z
N MET A 1 -2.60 -21.63 61.72
CA MET A 1 -1.69 -22.46 60.90
C MET A 1 -2.02 -22.21 59.44
N SER A 2 -1.01 -21.71 58.70
CA SER A 2 -0.87 -21.57 57.24
C SER A 2 -2.01 -21.00 56.39
N ALA A 3 -1.96 -19.68 56.20
CA ALA A 3 -2.35 -19.07 54.93
C ALA A 3 -1.25 -19.38 53.91
N ALA A 4 -1.52 -20.26 52.96
CA ALA A 4 -0.64 -20.47 51.81
C ALA A 4 -0.64 -19.18 50.98
N SER A 5 0.44 -18.42 51.09
CA SER A 5 0.69 -17.23 50.29
C SER A 5 0.73 -17.65 48.82
N GLN A 6 -0.32 -17.32 48.07
CA GLN A 6 -0.28 -17.39 46.61
C GLN A 6 0.75 -16.34 46.14
N PRO A 7 1.71 -16.68 45.27
CA PRO A 7 2.63 -15.69 44.74
C PRO A 7 1.88 -14.80 43.72
N THR A 8 1.25 -13.73 44.18
CA THR A 8 0.50 -12.75 43.35
C THR A 8 1.40 -11.73 42.64
N GLY A 9 2.65 -12.04 42.34
CA GLY A 9 3.61 -11.00 41.91
C GLY A 9 4.58 -11.35 40.79
N ALA A 10 4.79 -12.64 40.49
CA ALA A 10 5.59 -13.03 39.35
C ALA A 10 4.62 -13.53 38.28
N LEU A 11 4.50 -12.80 37.16
CA LEU A 11 4.02 -13.43 35.94
C LEU A 11 4.79 -14.74 35.80
N ASP A 12 4.08 -15.87 35.81
CA ASP A 12 4.69 -17.17 35.59
C ASP A 12 5.46 -17.08 34.27
N GLY A 13 6.79 -17.20 34.34
CA GLY A 13 7.66 -16.96 33.20
C GLY A 13 7.32 -17.88 32.04
N GLU A 14 6.83 -19.08 32.34
CA GLU A 14 6.37 -20.04 31.33
C GLU A 14 5.11 -19.54 30.60
N LEU A 15 4.14 -18.98 31.34
CA LEU A 15 2.94 -18.39 30.76
C LEU A 15 3.29 -17.13 29.95
N ALA A 16 4.18 -16.29 30.48
CA ALA A 16 4.63 -15.09 29.78
C ALA A 16 5.32 -15.44 28.46
N GLU A 17 6.19 -16.45 28.45
CA GLU A 17 6.85 -16.97 27.24
C GLU A 17 5.84 -17.58 26.26
N ALA A 18 4.86 -18.35 26.76
CA ALA A 18 3.82 -18.93 25.93
C ALA A 18 2.97 -17.86 25.23
N ILE A 19 2.60 -16.80 25.95
CA ILE A 19 1.88 -15.64 25.39
C ILE A 19 2.78 -14.90 24.41
N ALA A 20 4.04 -14.62 24.77
CA ALA A 20 4.97 -13.88 23.92
C ALA A 20 5.20 -14.60 22.57
N ARG A 21 5.42 -15.92 22.60
CA ARG A 21 5.55 -16.74 21.40
C ARG A 21 4.27 -16.70 20.55
N ARG A 22 3.09 -16.82 21.18
CA ARG A 22 1.83 -16.78 20.45
C ARG A 22 1.58 -15.42 19.80
N VAL A 23 1.87 -14.33 20.51
CA VAL A 23 1.79 -12.98 19.96
C VAL A 23 2.78 -12.84 18.80
N ALA A 24 4.03 -13.27 18.96
CA ALA A 24 5.06 -13.22 17.92
C ALA A 24 4.62 -13.96 16.65
N GLU A 25 4.01 -15.14 16.78
CA GLU A 25 3.43 -15.88 15.63
C GLU A 25 2.29 -15.11 14.95
N LEU A 26 1.43 -14.46 15.73
CA LEU A 26 0.28 -13.72 15.21
C LEU A 26 0.68 -12.39 14.56
N VAL A 27 1.72 -11.74 15.07
CA VAL A 27 2.23 -10.46 14.51
C VAL A 27 3.37 -10.65 13.53
N ALA A 28 3.87 -11.88 13.37
CA ALA A 28 4.93 -12.18 12.42
C ALA A 28 4.55 -11.66 11.03
N PRO A 29 5.46 -10.93 10.35
CA PRO A 29 5.18 -10.41 9.03
C PRO A 29 4.85 -11.56 8.09
N ARG A 30 3.64 -11.52 7.53
CA ARG A 30 3.24 -12.47 6.49
C ARG A 30 4.08 -12.20 5.24
N PRO A 31 4.57 -13.24 4.53
CA PRO A 31 5.21 -13.02 3.23
C PRO A 31 4.30 -12.19 2.33
N PRO A 32 4.85 -11.25 1.54
CA PRO A 32 4.06 -10.39 0.67
C PRO A 32 3.25 -11.27 -0.28
N ALA A 33 1.94 -11.05 -0.30
CA ALA A 33 1.05 -11.76 -1.22
C ALA A 33 1.43 -11.40 -2.67
N PRO A 34 1.29 -12.34 -3.62
CA PRO A 34 1.57 -12.05 -5.03
C PRO A 34 0.62 -10.97 -5.55
N LEU A 35 1.17 -10.01 -6.28
CA LEU A 35 0.39 -8.94 -6.88
C LEU A 35 -0.38 -9.44 -8.10
N LEU A 36 -1.68 -9.15 -8.11
CA LEU A 36 -2.62 -9.55 -9.15
C LEU A 36 -2.59 -8.62 -10.38
N THR A 37 -2.94 -9.16 -11.54
CA THR A 37 -3.27 -8.39 -12.74
C THR A 37 -4.74 -7.93 -12.73
N ALA A 38 -5.11 -7.06 -13.67
CA ALA A 38 -6.50 -6.61 -13.81
C ALA A 38 -7.45 -7.78 -14.10
N GLU A 39 -7.03 -8.74 -14.91
CA GLU A 39 -7.80 -9.94 -15.27
C GLU A 39 -8.01 -10.86 -14.07
N GLN A 40 -7.00 -10.99 -13.21
CA GLN A 40 -7.11 -11.78 -11.97
C GLN A 40 -8.04 -11.11 -10.96
N VAL A 41 -8.00 -9.77 -10.85
CA VAL A 41 -8.96 -9.02 -10.03
C VAL A 41 -10.37 -9.13 -10.60
N ALA A 42 -10.52 -9.05 -11.93
CA ALA A 42 -11.82 -9.21 -12.59
C ALA A 42 -12.42 -10.59 -12.29
N ALA A 43 -11.62 -11.65 -12.40
CA ALA A 43 -12.03 -13.00 -12.00
C ALA A 43 -12.36 -13.10 -10.51
N MET A 44 -11.57 -12.48 -9.64
CA MET A 44 -11.81 -12.47 -8.19
C MET A 44 -13.15 -11.80 -7.83
N LEU A 45 -13.50 -10.72 -8.52
CA LEU A 45 -14.72 -9.94 -8.26
C LEU A 45 -15.91 -10.38 -9.12
N GLN A 46 -15.70 -11.32 -10.07
CA GLN A 46 -16.70 -11.73 -11.06
C GLN A 46 -17.26 -10.55 -11.88
N VAL A 47 -16.37 -9.62 -12.24
CA VAL A 47 -16.68 -8.45 -13.07
C VAL A 47 -15.87 -8.50 -14.37
N ARG A 48 -16.18 -7.61 -15.30
CA ARG A 48 -15.42 -7.43 -16.53
C ARG A 48 -14.10 -6.70 -16.29
N ALA A 49 -13.06 -7.01 -17.08
CA ALA A 49 -11.75 -6.39 -16.95
C ALA A 49 -11.78 -4.87 -17.20
N GLU A 50 -12.66 -4.39 -18.10
CA GLU A 50 -12.82 -2.95 -18.35
C GLU A 50 -13.20 -2.18 -17.08
N TRP A 51 -14.10 -2.75 -16.26
CA TRP A 51 -14.50 -2.15 -14.99
C TRP A 51 -13.31 -2.01 -14.04
N VAL A 52 -12.42 -3.01 -14.00
CA VAL A 52 -11.20 -2.95 -13.18
C VAL A 52 -10.25 -1.84 -13.65
N TYR A 53 -10.14 -1.61 -14.96
CA TYR A 53 -9.36 -0.51 -15.50
C TYR A 53 -9.98 0.86 -15.17
N GLU A 54 -11.31 0.99 -15.27
CA GLU A 54 -12.06 2.20 -14.93
C GLU A 54 -11.92 2.55 -13.44
N HIS A 55 -12.02 1.54 -12.56
CA HIS A 55 -11.94 1.70 -11.11
C HIS A 55 -10.54 1.46 -10.53
N ALA A 56 -9.49 1.44 -11.36
CA ALA A 56 -8.14 1.05 -10.94
C ALA A 56 -7.60 1.86 -9.75
N ALA A 57 -7.85 3.17 -9.73
CA ALA A 57 -7.40 4.04 -8.63
C ALA A 57 -8.13 3.73 -7.31
N GLU A 58 -9.44 3.50 -7.40
CA GLU A 58 -10.30 3.16 -6.25
C GLU A 58 -9.89 1.80 -5.67
N LEU A 59 -9.61 0.82 -6.52
CA LEU A 59 -9.16 -0.52 -6.14
C LEU A 59 -7.73 -0.58 -5.61
N GLY A 60 -6.94 0.50 -5.75
CA GLY A 60 -5.56 0.56 -5.24
C GLY A 60 -4.50 0.04 -6.18
N ALA A 61 -4.66 0.29 -7.49
CA ALA A 61 -3.67 -0.12 -8.47
C ALA A 61 -2.29 0.48 -8.20
N LEU A 62 -1.29 -0.40 -8.13
CA LEU A 62 0.13 -0.10 -8.10
C LEU A 62 0.67 -0.05 -9.53
N ARG A 63 1.29 1.06 -9.90
CA ARG A 63 1.91 1.20 -11.22
C ARG A 63 3.37 0.76 -11.15
N LEU A 64 3.70 -0.31 -11.87
CA LEU A 64 5.07 -0.80 -11.99
C LEU A 64 5.76 -0.17 -13.21
N GLY A 65 6.88 0.53 -12.94
CA GLY A 65 7.70 1.23 -13.95
C GLY A 65 7.42 2.74 -14.02
N GLY A 66 8.45 3.53 -14.30
CA GLY A 66 8.40 5.00 -14.24
C GLY A 66 7.74 5.73 -15.42
N GLY A 67 7.13 4.98 -16.35
CA GLY A 67 6.49 5.55 -17.55
C GLY A 67 4.96 5.65 -17.43
N ALA A 68 4.35 6.49 -18.28
CA ALA A 68 2.89 6.63 -18.38
C ALA A 68 2.15 5.32 -18.71
N ARG A 69 2.87 4.30 -19.23
CA ARG A 69 2.36 2.97 -19.55
C ARG A 69 2.86 1.87 -18.60
N GLY A 70 3.30 2.23 -17.40
CA GLY A 70 3.68 1.23 -16.39
C GLY A 70 2.52 0.26 -16.12
N ARG A 71 2.83 -1.02 -15.94
CA ARG A 71 1.81 -2.08 -15.78
C ARG A 71 1.09 -1.89 -14.45
N LEU A 72 -0.24 -2.04 -14.47
CA LEU A 72 -1.03 -2.01 -13.25
C LEU A 72 -0.96 -3.37 -12.55
N ARG A 73 -0.83 -3.31 -11.23
CA ARG A 73 -0.85 -4.45 -10.33
C ARG A 73 -1.72 -4.15 -9.12
N PHE A 74 -2.25 -5.18 -8.49
CA PHE A 74 -3.19 -5.02 -7.38
C PHE A 74 -2.80 -5.93 -6.23
N ASP A 75 -2.94 -5.44 -5.01
CA ASP A 75 -2.89 -6.27 -3.82
C ASP A 75 -4.30 -6.79 -3.50
N ALA A 76 -4.44 -8.10 -3.34
CA ALA A 76 -5.75 -8.73 -3.18
C ALA A 76 -6.48 -8.33 -1.88
N GLU A 77 -5.74 -8.16 -0.78
CA GLU A 77 -6.29 -7.74 0.50
C GLU A 77 -6.71 -6.27 0.44
N GLN A 78 -5.87 -5.42 -0.15
CA GLN A 78 -6.20 -4.00 -0.34
C GLN A 78 -7.45 -3.81 -1.19
N VAL A 79 -7.61 -4.58 -2.28
CA VAL A 79 -8.83 -4.54 -3.11
C VAL A 79 -10.06 -4.86 -2.27
N ARG A 80 -10.01 -5.95 -1.48
CA ARG A 80 -11.13 -6.36 -0.61
C ARG A 80 -11.45 -5.31 0.46
N GLU A 81 -10.43 -4.75 1.08
CA GLU A 81 -10.58 -3.73 2.12
C GLU A 81 -11.26 -2.47 1.59
N ARG A 82 -10.82 -1.99 0.42
CA ARG A 82 -11.39 -0.78 -0.18
C ARG A 82 -12.84 -0.98 -0.62
N LEU A 83 -13.23 -2.19 -1.00
CA LEU A 83 -14.62 -2.52 -1.31
C LEU A 83 -15.51 -2.65 -0.07
N ARG A 84 -14.98 -2.98 1.11
CA ARG A 84 -15.75 -3.05 2.37
C ARG A 84 -16.19 -1.68 2.90
N GLY A 85 -15.62 -0.59 2.39
CA GLY A 85 -15.97 0.78 2.78
C GLY A 85 -15.44 1.20 4.17
N PRO A 86 -15.56 2.49 4.52
CA PRO A 86 -14.95 3.08 5.72
C PRO A 86 -15.47 2.53 7.05
N ALA A 87 -16.65 1.89 7.08
CA ALA A 87 -17.21 1.31 8.30
C ALA A 87 -16.44 0.05 8.79
N ALA A 88 -15.71 -0.63 7.91
CA ALA A 88 -14.94 -1.83 8.24
C ALA A 88 -13.45 -1.55 8.54
N ALA A 89 -12.97 -0.33 8.31
CA ALA A 89 -11.55 0.05 8.42
C ALA A 89 -11.17 0.58 9.81
N ALA A 90 -12.14 0.76 10.72
CA ALA A 90 -11.93 1.36 12.04
C ALA A 90 -11.01 0.55 12.97
N ASP A 91 -10.70 -0.70 12.62
CA ASP A 91 -9.97 -1.64 13.49
C ASP A 91 -8.55 -1.95 13.01
N ARG A 92 -8.01 -1.19 12.05
CA ARG A 92 -6.63 -1.40 11.57
C ARG A 92 -5.80 -0.12 11.64
N PRO A 93 -4.58 -0.16 12.21
CA PRO A 93 -3.68 0.99 12.17
C PRO A 93 -3.35 1.32 10.71
N ALA A 94 -3.63 2.56 10.32
CA ALA A 94 -3.37 3.05 8.97
C ALA A 94 -1.87 2.90 8.65
N PRO A 95 -1.50 2.39 7.46
CA PRO A 95 -0.11 2.41 7.04
C PRO A 95 0.36 3.86 7.01
N ALA A 96 1.48 4.14 7.70
CA ALA A 96 2.07 5.47 7.76
C ALA A 96 2.22 6.01 6.33
N ALA A 97 1.42 7.03 6.01
CA ALA A 97 1.41 7.66 4.71
C ALA A 97 2.79 8.29 4.48
N GLY A 98 3.59 7.68 3.60
CA GLY A 98 4.79 8.30 3.07
C GLY A 98 4.46 9.66 2.44
N PRO A 99 5.41 10.62 2.41
CA PRO A 99 5.13 11.98 1.98
C PRO A 99 4.55 12.00 0.56
N THR A 100 3.30 12.44 0.46
CA THR A 100 2.60 12.62 -0.80
C THR A 100 3.33 13.69 -1.62
N ALA A 101 3.88 13.28 -2.76
CA ALA A 101 4.54 14.18 -3.69
C ALA A 101 3.54 15.23 -4.18
N ARG A 102 3.71 16.48 -3.72
CA ARG A 102 2.93 17.63 -4.20
C ARG A 102 3.01 17.74 -5.73
N PRO A 103 1.89 18.03 -6.42
CA PRO A 103 1.91 18.23 -7.86
C PRO A 103 2.70 19.50 -8.19
N ARG A 104 3.84 19.34 -8.87
CA ARG A 104 4.62 20.45 -9.43
C ARG A 104 3.79 21.14 -10.51
N ARG A 105 3.38 22.39 -10.23
CA ARG A 105 2.72 23.28 -11.19
C ARG A 105 3.49 23.28 -12.52
N ARG A 106 2.78 22.93 -13.61
CA ARG A 106 3.29 23.02 -14.98
C ARG A 106 3.53 24.48 -15.33
N ARG A 107 4.77 24.83 -15.70
CA ARG A 107 5.06 26.11 -16.37
C ARG A 107 4.57 26.04 -17.81
N PRO A 108 3.95 27.11 -18.35
CA PRO A 108 3.61 27.15 -19.77
C PRO A 108 4.89 27.23 -20.61
N ARG A 109 4.86 26.47 -21.72
CA ARG A 109 5.90 26.40 -22.74
C ARG A 109 5.61 27.48 -23.77
N THR A 110 6.41 28.54 -23.78
CA THR A 110 6.48 29.50 -24.89
C THR A 110 7.85 29.35 -25.52
N GLY A 111 7.85 28.88 -26.76
CA GLY A 111 9.03 28.87 -27.60
C GLY A 111 9.36 30.28 -28.07
N GLU A 112 10.64 30.56 -28.22
CA GLU A 112 11.20 31.46 -29.23
C GLU A 112 12.73 31.34 -29.14
N THR A 113 13.31 30.63 -30.09
CA THR A 113 14.75 30.66 -30.38
C THR A 113 15.09 32.03 -30.97
N PRO A 114 15.94 32.86 -30.34
CA PRO A 114 16.55 33.96 -31.06
C PRO A 114 17.68 33.38 -31.93
N LEU A 115 17.50 33.46 -33.24
CA LEU A 115 18.55 33.24 -34.24
C LEU A 115 19.75 34.11 -33.90
N LEU A 116 20.90 33.49 -33.65
CA LEU A 116 22.18 34.19 -33.60
C LEU A 116 22.53 34.68 -35.01
N ARG A 117 22.57 36.00 -35.19
CA ARG A 117 23.23 36.63 -36.36
C ARG A 117 24.71 36.33 -36.28
N VAL A 118 25.20 35.47 -37.17
CA VAL A 118 26.63 35.31 -37.43
C VAL A 118 27.08 36.48 -38.30
N GLY A 119 27.93 37.36 -37.75
CA GLY A 119 28.62 38.40 -38.51
C GLY A 119 29.73 37.84 -39.41
N PRO A 120 30.17 38.56 -40.45
CA PRO A 120 31.13 38.04 -41.42
C PRO A 120 32.54 37.99 -40.82
N LYS A 121 33.27 36.90 -41.07
CA LYS A 121 34.73 36.88 -40.87
C LYS A 121 35.40 37.56 -42.07
N ARG A 122 36.28 38.51 -41.75
CA ARG A 122 37.20 39.19 -42.68
C ARG A 122 38.19 38.22 -43.30
#